data_AF-A0A379XTN2-F1
#
_entry.id   AF-A0A379XTN2-F1
#
_cell.length_a   1.000
_cell.length_b   1.000
_cell.length_c   1.000
_cell.angle_alpha   90.00
_cell.angle_beta   90.00
_cell.angle_gamma   90.00
#
_symmetry.space_group_name_H-M   'P 1'
#
loop_
_entity.id
_entity.type
_entity.pdbx_description
1 polymer ?
#
loop_
_entity_poly.entity_id
_entity_poly.type
_entity_poly.pdbx_seq_one_letter_code
_entity_poly.pdbx_strand_id
1 'polypeptide(L)'
;MAEKQVKDYEKFVVRFPDGMRDAVAERTKENGRSMNSEIIDMISKSLSSISLSDEKLVYMLEAATQENILSLSDDDRAEVGPLLMQIAEKLTSKIESETSSLKQVIAMLSAIKKHT
;
A
#
# COMPACT_ATOMS: atom_id res chain seq x y z
N MET A 1 11.17 27.86 -8.20
CA MET A 1 12.11 26.74 -8.03
C MET A 1 12.47 26.24 -9.41
N ALA A 2 13.76 26.07 -9.74
CA ALA A 2 14.16 25.63 -11.08
C ALA A 2 13.74 24.17 -11.28
N GLU A 3 13.04 23.86 -12.37
CA GLU A 3 12.71 22.48 -12.75
C GLU A 3 14.00 21.67 -12.86
N LYS A 4 14.12 20.61 -12.06
CA LYS A 4 15.22 19.64 -12.16
C LYS A 4 15.20 19.07 -13.59
N GLN A 5 16.34 19.13 -14.26
CA GLN A 5 16.42 18.56 -15.61
C GLN A 5 16.40 17.04 -15.50
N VAL A 6 15.96 16.35 -16.57
CA VAL A 6 15.88 14.88 -16.59
C VAL A 6 17.23 14.20 -16.27
N LYS A 7 18.33 14.92 -16.45
CA LYS A 7 19.69 14.48 -16.10
C LYS A 7 19.97 14.42 -14.60
N ASP A 8 19.18 15.11 -13.79
CA ASP A 8 19.32 15.20 -12.33
C ASP A 8 18.53 14.11 -11.58
N TYR A 9 17.83 13.23 -12.31
CA TYR A 9 17.16 12.06 -11.73
C TYR A 9 18.16 10.93 -11.48
N GLU A 10 17.95 10.23 -10.36
CA GLU A 10 18.69 9.02 -10.03
C GLU A 10 18.42 7.92 -11.05
N LYS A 11 19.48 7.21 -11.45
CA LYS A 11 19.40 6.13 -12.44
C LYS A 11 19.50 4.78 -11.75
N PHE A 12 18.51 3.93 -11.98
CA PHE A 12 18.48 2.56 -11.48
C PHE A 12 18.54 1.56 -12.64
N VAL A 13 19.51 0.64 -12.61
CA VAL A 13 19.69 -0.37 -13.66
C VAL A 13 18.97 -1.66 -13.27
N VAL A 14 17.94 -2.02 -14.03
CA VAL A 14 17.13 -3.22 -13.82
C VAL A 14 17.58 -4.34 -14.76
N ARG A 15 17.73 -5.57 -14.24
CA ARG A 15 17.95 -6.79 -15.04
C ARG A 15 16.63 -7.53 -15.19
N PHE A 16 16.13 -7.61 -16.41
CA PHE A 16 14.91 -8.36 -16.72
C PHE A 16 15.23 -9.84 -16.97
N PRO A 17 14.42 -10.76 -16.44
CA PRO A 17 14.35 -12.14 -16.93
C PRO A 17 13.93 -12.19 -18.41
N ASP A 18 14.22 -13.30 -19.08
CA ASP A 18 13.89 -13.51 -20.49
C ASP A 18 12.39 -13.28 -20.75
N GLY A 19 12.09 -12.54 -21.82
CA GLY A 19 10.73 -12.19 -22.24
C GLY A 19 10.03 -11.09 -21.42
N MET A 20 10.51 -10.76 -20.21
CA MET A 20 9.85 -9.75 -19.37
C MET A 20 9.95 -8.33 -19.95
N ARG A 21 11.06 -8.02 -20.62
CA ARG A 21 11.24 -6.72 -21.29
C ARG A 21 10.23 -6.53 -22.44
N ASP A 22 9.98 -7.58 -23.20
CA ASP A 22 9.06 -7.54 -24.34
C ASP A 22 7.61 -7.39 -23.85
N ALA A 23 7.24 -8.10 -22.78
CA ALA A 23 5.94 -7.93 -22.12
C ALA A 23 5.69 -6.49 -21.65
N VAL A 24 6.70 -5.83 -21.06
CA VAL A 24 6.61 -4.41 -20.68
C VAL A 24 6.50 -3.52 -21.92
N ALA A 25 7.21 -3.84 -23.01
CA ALA A 25 7.17 -3.09 -24.25
C ALA A 25 5.80 -3.14 -24.93
N GLU A 26 5.16 -4.31 -24.95
CA GLU A 26 3.81 -4.48 -25.50
C GLU A 26 2.78 -3.66 -24.72
N ARG A 27 2.77 -3.79 -23.38
CA ARG A 27 1.93 -2.99 -22.50
C ARG A 27 2.13 -1.48 -22.66
N THR A 28 3.36 -1.07 -22.91
CA THR A 28 3.70 0.34 -23.17
C THR A 28 3.08 0.85 -24.48
N LYS A 29 3.06 0.02 -25.54
CA LYS A 29 2.44 0.36 -26.83
C LYS A 29 0.93 0.57 -26.69
N GLU A 30 0.27 -0.24 -25.87
CA GLU A 30 -1.16 -0.11 -25.57
C GLU A 30 -1.47 1.19 -24.82
N ASN A 31 -0.60 1.58 -23.88
CA ASN A 31 -0.80 2.74 -23.02
C ASN A 31 -0.29 4.07 -23.61
N GLY A 32 0.46 4.04 -24.73
CA GLY A 32 1.00 5.24 -25.39
C GLY A 32 2.02 6.02 -24.55
N ARG A 33 2.73 5.35 -23.64
CA ARG A 33 3.73 5.96 -22.73
C ARG A 33 5.16 5.59 -23.12
N SER A 34 6.16 6.20 -22.49
CA SER A 34 7.53 5.69 -22.57
C SER A 34 7.67 4.46 -21.69
N MET A 35 8.54 3.52 -22.06
CA MET A 35 8.81 2.32 -21.24
C MET A 35 9.26 2.70 -19.83
N ASN A 36 10.05 3.77 -19.69
CA ASN A 36 10.45 4.29 -18.38
C ASN A 36 9.25 4.79 -17.58
N SER A 37 8.35 5.55 -18.21
CA SER A 37 7.13 6.04 -17.56
C SER A 37 6.20 4.91 -17.12
N GLU A 38 6.07 3.85 -17.90
CA GLU A 38 5.28 2.66 -17.53
C GLU A 38 5.92 1.92 -16.34
N ILE A 39 7.24 1.73 -16.35
CA ILE A 39 7.96 1.10 -15.23
C ILE A 39 7.80 1.93 -13.95
N ILE A 40 7.93 3.26 -14.03
CA ILE A 40 7.71 4.14 -12.89
C ILE A 40 6.26 4.10 -12.40
N ASP A 41 5.28 4.07 -13.30
CA ASP A 41 3.86 3.93 -12.95
C ASP A 41 3.55 2.58 -12.28
N MET A 42 4.14 1.48 -12.78
CA MET A 42 4.02 0.14 -12.17
C MET A 42 4.67 0.08 -10.79
N ILE A 43 5.87 0.67 -10.64
CA ILE A 43 6.56 0.76 -9.35
C ILE A 43 5.76 1.65 -8.39
N SER A 44 5.31 2.82 -8.84
CA SER A 44 4.49 3.74 -8.05
C SER A 44 3.21 3.05 -7.61
N LYS A 45 2.49 2.39 -8.52
CA LYS A 45 1.31 1.59 -8.16
C LYS A 45 1.64 0.49 -7.19
N SER A 46 2.77 -0.21 -7.31
CA SER A 46 3.18 -1.24 -6.33
C SER A 46 3.55 -0.66 -4.97
N LEU A 47 4.12 0.56 -4.95
CA LEU A 47 4.47 1.29 -3.73
C LEU A 47 3.26 1.96 -3.09
N SER A 48 2.25 2.35 -3.88
CA SER A 48 0.97 2.90 -3.41
C SER A 48 -0.02 1.80 -3.05
N SER A 49 0.02 0.67 -3.78
CA SER A 49 -0.63 -0.59 -3.42
C SER A 49 0.21 -1.31 -2.37
N ILE A 50 0.57 -0.59 -1.31
CA ILE A 50 0.93 -1.24 -0.07
C ILE A 50 -0.29 -2.08 0.30
N SER A 51 -0.24 -3.36 -0.08
CA SER A 51 -0.84 -4.41 0.68
C SER A 51 -0.21 -4.25 2.05
N LEU A 52 -0.89 -3.47 2.88
CA LEU A 52 -0.53 -3.14 4.25
C LEU A 52 -0.50 -4.46 5.00
N SER A 53 0.56 -5.27 4.87
CA SER A 53 0.70 -6.47 5.68
C SER A 53 0.53 -6.04 7.13
N ASP A 54 -0.14 -6.86 7.93
CA ASP A 54 -0.50 -6.51 9.31
C ASP A 54 0.72 -6.03 10.11
N GLU A 55 1.90 -6.59 9.82
CA GLU A 55 3.20 -6.22 10.40
C GLU A 55 3.68 -4.82 10.02
N LYS A 56 3.49 -4.41 8.74
CA LYS A 56 3.90 -3.09 8.25
C LYS A 56 2.96 -1.99 8.75
N LEU A 57 1.68 -2.35 8.97
CA LEU A 57 0.70 -1.48 9.62
C LEU A 57 1.06 -1.15 11.05
N VAL A 58 1.45 -2.16 11.84
CA VAL A 58 1.87 -1.97 13.23
C VAL A 58 3.08 -1.03 13.32
N TYR A 59 4.11 -1.28 12.51
CA TYR A 59 5.29 -0.41 12.46
C TYR A 59 4.95 1.05 12.09
N MET A 60 4.05 1.26 11.11
CA MET A 60 3.63 2.59 10.72
C MET A 60 2.79 3.30 11.79
N LEU A 61 1.93 2.59 12.51
CA LEU A 61 1.15 3.15 13.62
C LEU A 61 2.02 3.53 14.81
N GLU A 62 3.05 2.73 15.10
CA GLU A 62 4.04 3.03 16.14
C GLU A 62 4.87 4.27 15.80
N ALA A 63 5.18 4.48 14.52
CA ALA A 63 5.93 5.65 14.05
C ALA A 63 5.06 6.91 13.86
N ALA A 64 3.76 6.75 13.59
CA ALA A 64 2.81 7.84 13.35
C ALA A 64 2.23 8.41 14.67
N THR A 65 3.11 8.84 15.58
CA THR A 65 2.66 9.55 16.78
C THR A 65 2.04 10.90 16.42
N GLN A 66 1.11 11.39 17.24
CA GLN A 66 0.50 12.71 17.01
C GLN A 66 1.55 13.83 16.98
N GLU A 67 2.62 13.70 17.78
CA GLU A 67 3.73 14.64 17.80
C GLU A 67 4.49 14.69 16.46
N ASN A 68 4.73 13.53 15.85
CA ASN A 68 5.38 13.45 14.54
C ASN A 68 4.51 14.10 13.45
N ILE A 69 3.20 13.86 13.46
CA ILE A 69 2.25 14.46 12.50
C ILE A 69 2.15 15.98 12.70
N LEU A 70 2.17 16.46 13.94
CA LEU A 70 2.12 17.89 14.26
C LEU A 70 3.42 18.63 13.94
N SER A 71 4.51 17.91 13.69
CA SER A 71 5.78 18.49 13.22
C SER A 71 5.88 18.61 11.70
N LEU A 72 4.96 17.98 10.96
CA LEU A 72 4.92 18.05 9.49
C LEU A 72 4.43 19.40 9.01
N SER A 73 4.93 19.82 7.83
CA SER A 73 4.44 20.98 7.11
C SER A 73 3.01 20.77 6.61
N ASP A 74 2.28 21.84 6.29
CA ASP A 74 0.88 21.73 5.84
C ASP A 74 0.74 20.93 4.53
N ASP A 75 1.73 21.04 3.62
CA ASP A 75 1.78 20.26 2.38
C ASP A 75 1.99 18.77 2.66
N ASP A 76 2.92 18.41 3.56
CA ASP A 76 3.18 17.01 3.94
C ASP A 76 1.98 16.38 4.66
N ARG A 77 1.24 17.16 5.46
CA ARG A 77 0.01 16.68 6.14
C ARG A 77 -1.09 16.32 5.16
N ALA A 78 -1.21 17.06 4.06
CA ALA A 78 -2.18 16.79 3.01
C ALA A 78 -1.94 15.43 2.35
N GLU A 79 -0.68 14.99 2.25
CA GLU A 79 -0.33 13.66 1.74
C GLU A 79 -0.53 12.54 2.76
N VAL A 80 -0.35 12.82 4.05
CA VAL A 80 -0.52 11.84 5.14
C VAL A 80 -1.98 11.52 5.43
N GLY A 81 -2.90 12.48 5.26
CA GLY A 81 -4.34 12.28 5.52
C GLY A 81 -4.96 11.10 4.76
N PRO A 82 -4.81 11.03 3.42
CA PRO A 82 -5.29 9.90 2.63
C PRO A 82 -4.69 8.55 3.03
N LEU A 83 -3.42 8.53 3.48
CA LEU A 83 -2.76 7.33 3.96
C LEU A 83 -3.36 6.86 5.29
N LEU A 84 -3.61 7.78 6.23
CA LEU A 84 -4.28 7.48 7.50
C LEU A 84 -5.71 6.97 7.28
N MET A 85 -6.44 7.53 6.31
CA MET A 85 -7.77 7.05 5.96
C MET A 85 -7.76 5.60 5.47
N GLN A 86 -6.83 5.24 4.58
CA GLN A 86 -6.66 3.87 4.11
C GLN A 86 -6.31 2.90 5.23
N ILE A 87 -5.49 3.35 6.19
CA ILE A 87 -5.17 2.57 7.38
C ILE A 87 -6.43 2.33 8.23
N ALA A 88 -7.24 3.38 8.46
CA ALA A 88 -8.49 3.28 9.21
C ALA A 88 -9.50 2.32 8.55
N GLU A 89 -9.66 2.40 7.23
CA GLU A 89 -10.50 1.47 6.47
C GLU A 89 -10.05 0.02 6.66
N LYS A 90 -8.74 -0.23 6.53
CA LYS A 90 -8.20 -1.58 6.67
C LYS A 90 -8.36 -2.15 8.08
N LEU A 91 -8.11 -1.34 9.11
CA LEU A 91 -8.34 -1.72 10.51
C LEU A 91 -9.82 -2.05 10.74
N THR A 92 -10.72 -1.27 10.15
CA THR A 92 -12.17 -1.49 10.26
C THR A 92 -12.56 -2.85 9.66
N SER A 93 -12.14 -3.15 8.43
CA SER A 93 -12.41 -4.44 7.79
C SER A 93 -11.82 -5.62 8.59
N LYS A 94 -10.64 -5.44 9.20
CA LYS A 94 -10.02 -6.47 10.04
C LYS A 94 -10.84 -6.74 11.30
N ILE A 95 -11.27 -5.69 12.01
CA ILE A 95 -12.12 -5.80 13.20
C ILE A 95 -13.44 -6.51 12.87
N GLU A 96 -14.06 -6.19 11.74
CA GLU A 96 -15.29 -6.85 11.29
C GLU A 96 -15.09 -8.36 11.05
N SER A 97 -14.01 -8.72 10.36
CA SER A 97 -13.65 -10.12 10.10
C SER A 97 -13.37 -10.91 11.39
N GLU A 98 -12.59 -10.33 12.30
CA GLU A 98 -12.29 -10.95 13.61
C GLU A 98 -13.55 -11.07 14.46
N THR A 99 -14.42 -10.05 14.46
CA THR A 99 -15.71 -10.09 15.15
C THR A 99 -16.61 -11.19 14.60
N SER A 100 -16.65 -11.37 13.27
CA SER A 100 -17.39 -12.46 12.64
C SER A 100 -16.85 -13.83 13.05
N SER A 101 -15.53 -14.00 13.03
CA SER A 101 -14.86 -15.23 13.44
C SER A 101 -15.14 -15.55 14.91
N LEU A 102 -15.08 -14.55 15.80
CA LEU A 102 -15.40 -14.71 17.22
C LEU A 102 -16.86 -15.16 17.42
N LYS A 103 -17.81 -14.55 16.71
CA LYS A 103 -19.22 -14.96 16.75
C LYS A 103 -19.40 -16.43 16.35
N GLN A 104 -18.71 -16.89 15.30
CA GLN A 104 -18.75 -18.29 14.88
C GLN A 104 -18.21 -19.22 15.96
N VAL A 105 -17.07 -18.88 16.58
CA VAL A 105 -16.49 -19.69 17.67
C VAL A 105 -17.46 -19.79 18.86
N ILE A 106 -18.09 -18.68 19.27
CA ILE A 106 -19.08 -18.67 20.35
C ILE A 106 -20.29 -19.55 19.99
N ALA A 107 -20.75 -19.50 18.74
CA ALA A 107 -21.85 -20.33 18.27
C ALA A 107 -21.49 -21.83 18.33
N MET A 108 -20.28 -22.21 17.89
CA MET A 108 -19.78 -23.59 17.97
C MET A 108 -19.67 -24.07 19.41
N LEU A 109 -19.12 -23.25 20.32
CA LEU A 109 -19.05 -23.58 21.75
C LEU A 109 -20.45 -23.78 22.36
N SER A 110 -21.41 -22.94 21.98
CA SER A 110 -22.80 -23.05 22.42
C SER A 110 -23.47 -24.33 21.91
N ALA A 111 -23.16 -24.74 20.68
CA ALA A 111 -23.66 -26.00 20.12
C ALA A 111 -23.09 -27.21 20.86
N ILE A 112 -21.78 -27.21 21.16
CA ILE A 112 -21.13 -28.27 21.95
C ILE A 112 -21.80 -28.38 23.32
N LYS A 113 -22.00 -27.26 24.02
CA LYS A 113 -22.63 -27.25 25.36
C LYS A 113 -24.08 -27.72 25.37
N LYS A 114 -24.82 -27.63 24.27
CA LYS A 114 -26.20 -28.15 24.16
C LYS A 114 -26.27 -29.67 23.99
N HIS A 115 -25.17 -30.31 23.58
CA HIS A 115 -25.10 -31.75 23.32
C HIS A 115 -24.43 -32.54 24.46
N THR A 116 -24.05 -31.87 25.55
CA THR A 116 -23.52 -32.45 26.79
C THR A 116 -24.52 -32.24 27.92
#